data_AF-A0A4R4QMP7-F1
#
_entry.id   AF-A0A4R4QMP7-F1
#
_cell.length_a   1.000
_cell.length_b   1.000
_cell.length_c   1.000
_cell.angle_alpha   90.00
_cell.angle_beta   90.00
_cell.angle_gamma   90.00
#
_symmetry.space_group_name_H-M   'P 1'
#
loop_
_entity.id
_entity.type
_entity.pdbx_description
1 polymer ?
#
loop_
_entity_poly.entity_id
_entity_poly.type
_entity_poly.pdbx_seq_one_letter_code
_entity_poly.pdbx_strand_id
1 'polypeptide(L)'
;MGQVGKRETGVNNYPKTYQYNRTIVRPAEWCGVFVNWAWYMGGATRRPAMKHPTKGWNTTDQGHYATYWQKWGKANKRWRPISKRQVEKGDAVVYGNYPQSIAHIGVVVAVKKDSRGRVTHVKTVEGNAGDKVTSFTWRKIGSLSARGAKASGFVSPVAM
;
A
#
# COMPACT_ATOMS: atom_id res chain seq x y z
N MET A 1 -11.75 19.89 -1.50
CA MET A 1 -11.98 18.86 -0.46
C MET A 1 -12.94 17.80 -1.00
N GLY A 2 -12.66 16.50 -0.85
CA GLY A 2 -13.69 15.45 -1.04
C GLY A 2 -13.39 14.22 -1.92
N GLN A 3 -12.14 13.73 -2.02
CA GLN A 3 -11.82 12.46 -2.73
C GLN A 3 -12.00 11.20 -1.85
N VAL A 4 -11.88 11.32 -0.52
CA VAL A 4 -12.05 10.18 0.39
C VAL A 4 -13.53 9.86 0.55
N GLY A 5 -13.90 8.59 0.40
CA GLY A 5 -15.25 8.08 0.65
C GLY A 5 -16.20 8.07 -0.55
N LYS A 6 -15.86 8.75 -1.66
CA LYS A 6 -16.62 8.68 -2.91
C LYS A 6 -16.20 7.45 -3.72
N ARG A 7 -17.18 6.78 -4.35
CA ARG A 7 -16.90 5.69 -5.28
C ARG A 7 -16.13 6.23 -6.48
N GLU A 8 -15.07 5.54 -6.86
CA GLU A 8 -14.27 5.94 -8.02
C GLU A 8 -14.97 5.47 -9.31
N THR A 9 -14.91 6.29 -10.37
CA THR A 9 -15.58 6.04 -11.65
C THR A 9 -14.55 5.76 -12.76
N GLY A 10 -14.84 4.82 -13.65
CA GLY A 10 -13.94 4.37 -14.73
C GLY A 10 -14.10 2.87 -15.06
N VAL A 11 -13.36 2.37 -16.06
CA VAL A 11 -13.33 0.91 -16.37
C VAL A 11 -12.82 0.17 -15.12
N ASN A 12 -13.61 -0.78 -14.61
CA ASN A 12 -13.38 -1.50 -13.34
C ASN A 12 -13.27 -0.59 -12.10
N ASN A 13 -14.01 0.53 -12.04
CA ASN A 13 -13.97 1.51 -10.94
C ASN A 13 -12.57 2.09 -10.68
N TYR A 14 -11.71 2.13 -11.71
CA TYR A 14 -10.35 2.63 -11.60
C TYR A 14 -10.24 4.10 -12.05
N PRO A 15 -9.87 5.04 -11.16
CA PRO A 15 -9.86 6.45 -11.52
C PRO A 15 -8.59 6.82 -12.30
N LYS A 16 -8.78 7.58 -13.39
CA LYS A 16 -7.69 8.05 -14.28
C LYS A 16 -6.62 8.85 -13.52
N THR A 17 -6.98 9.53 -12.43
CA THR A 17 -6.05 10.34 -11.61
C THR A 17 -4.87 9.53 -11.06
N TYR A 18 -5.06 8.23 -10.79
CA TYR A 18 -3.97 7.37 -10.31
C TYR A 18 -3.15 6.76 -11.46
N GLN A 19 -3.55 6.94 -12.72
CA GLN A 19 -2.81 6.54 -13.94
C GLN A 19 -1.84 7.63 -14.40
N TYR A 20 -0.91 8.02 -13.53
CA TYR A 20 0.05 9.08 -13.88
C TYR A 20 1.07 8.64 -14.97
N ASN A 21 1.05 7.38 -15.42
CA ASN A 21 1.78 6.92 -16.61
C ASN A 21 1.08 5.75 -17.33
N ARG A 22 1.50 5.48 -18.58
CA ARG A 22 0.96 4.43 -19.47
C ARG A 22 1.34 2.99 -19.07
N THR A 23 2.14 2.80 -18.03
CA THR A 23 2.61 1.46 -17.62
C THR A 23 1.68 0.77 -16.63
N ILE A 24 0.62 1.45 -16.22
CA ILE A 24 -0.39 0.94 -15.30
C ILE A 24 -1.47 0.20 -16.09
N VAL A 25 -1.42 -1.14 -16.08
CA VAL A 25 -2.20 -2.00 -16.99
C VAL A 25 -3.31 -2.81 -16.31
N ARG A 26 -3.41 -2.80 -14.97
CA ARG A 26 -4.41 -3.56 -14.20
C ARG A 26 -5.41 -2.67 -13.43
N PRO A 27 -6.59 -2.39 -14.01
CA PRO A 27 -7.59 -1.52 -13.37
C PRO A 27 -8.37 -2.20 -12.22
N ALA A 28 -8.53 -3.53 -12.20
CA ALA A 28 -9.43 -4.20 -11.23
C ALA A 28 -8.93 -4.22 -9.76
N GLU A 29 -7.62 -4.06 -9.53
CA GLU A 29 -7.02 -4.11 -8.18
C GLU A 29 -6.04 -2.96 -7.94
N TRP A 30 -6.59 -1.75 -7.80
CA TRP A 30 -5.80 -0.52 -7.79
C TRP A 30 -5.25 -0.09 -6.42
N CYS A 31 -5.33 -0.93 -5.39
CA CYS A 31 -4.79 -0.62 -4.05
C CYS A 31 -3.27 -0.30 -4.10
N GLY A 32 -2.47 -1.13 -4.79
CA GLY A 32 -1.04 -0.88 -4.99
C GLY A 32 -0.74 0.34 -5.85
N VAL A 33 -1.60 0.64 -6.83
CA VAL A 33 -1.50 1.86 -7.65
C VAL A 33 -1.67 3.11 -6.79
N PHE A 34 -2.73 3.14 -5.97
CA PHE A 34 -3.00 4.27 -5.10
C PHE A 34 -1.83 4.55 -4.15
N VAL A 35 -1.28 3.52 -3.51
CA VAL A 35 -0.13 3.67 -2.60
C VAL A 35 1.10 4.20 -3.35
N ASN A 36 1.35 3.71 -4.56
CA ASN A 36 2.46 4.17 -5.39
C ASN A 36 2.30 5.63 -5.85
N TRP A 37 1.09 6.04 -6.19
CA TRP A 37 0.73 7.42 -6.48
C TRP A 37 0.89 8.31 -5.23
N ALA A 38 0.43 7.85 -4.07
CA ALA A 38 0.60 8.58 -2.82
C ALA A 38 2.09 8.78 -2.47
N TRP A 39 2.92 7.76 -2.68
CA TRP A 39 4.37 7.89 -2.54
C TRP A 39 4.99 8.84 -3.56
N TYR A 40 4.50 8.86 -4.81
CA TYR A 40 4.94 9.84 -5.81
C TYR A 40 4.68 11.27 -5.35
N MET A 41 3.43 11.55 -4.99
CA MET A 41 3.00 12.87 -4.53
C MET A 41 3.69 13.28 -3.24
N GLY A 42 4.03 12.31 -2.40
CA GLY A 42 4.84 12.51 -1.19
C GLY A 42 6.35 12.68 -1.44
N GLY A 43 6.81 12.69 -2.69
CA GLY A 43 8.21 12.95 -3.04
C GLY A 43 9.15 11.73 -2.94
N ALA A 44 8.63 10.50 -2.89
CA ALA A 44 9.49 9.31 -2.84
C ALA A 44 10.28 9.14 -4.15
N THR A 45 11.61 9.06 -4.04
CA THR A 45 12.54 8.94 -5.16
C THR A 45 12.59 7.54 -5.75
N ARG A 46 12.28 6.51 -4.96
CA ARG A 46 12.20 5.12 -5.41
C ARG A 46 10.93 4.46 -4.92
N ARG A 47 10.29 3.71 -5.82
CA ARG A 47 9.00 3.04 -5.61
C ARG A 47 8.97 1.73 -6.41
N PRO A 48 8.10 0.75 -6.07
CA PRO A 48 7.89 -0.42 -6.90
C PRO A 48 7.49 -0.04 -8.33
N ALA A 49 8.10 -0.69 -9.34
CA ALA A 49 7.75 -0.46 -10.74
C ALA A 49 6.32 -0.97 -11.01
N MET A 50 5.53 -0.19 -11.75
CA MET A 50 4.18 -0.60 -12.15
C MET A 50 4.18 -1.62 -13.29
N LYS A 51 5.22 -1.58 -14.13
CA LYS A 51 5.45 -2.57 -15.17
C LYS A 51 6.21 -3.78 -14.63
N HIS A 52 5.92 -4.95 -15.17
CA HIS A 52 6.77 -6.13 -14.99
C HIS A 52 8.21 -5.84 -15.48
N PRO A 53 9.25 -6.27 -14.75
CA PRO A 53 10.65 -6.00 -15.14
C PRO A 53 11.13 -6.77 -16.38
N THR A 54 10.48 -7.86 -16.80
CA THR A 54 10.92 -8.68 -17.95
C THR A 54 9.79 -9.06 -18.92
N LYS A 55 10.11 -9.36 -20.18
CA LYS A 55 9.20 -10.10 -21.09
C LYS A 55 9.00 -11.50 -20.51
N GLY A 56 7.88 -11.72 -19.83
CA GLY A 56 7.56 -13.00 -19.17
C GLY A 56 6.30 -12.89 -18.32
N TRP A 57 5.61 -14.02 -18.13
CA TRP A 57 4.25 -14.10 -17.58
C TRP A 57 4.12 -13.99 -16.06
N ASN A 58 5.18 -13.64 -15.30
CA ASN A 58 5.04 -13.57 -13.85
C ASN A 58 4.31 -12.28 -13.41
N THR A 59 2.98 -12.28 -13.53
CA THR A 59 2.13 -11.11 -13.31
C THR A 59 2.15 -10.52 -11.88
N THR A 60 2.90 -11.13 -10.95
CA THR A 60 2.94 -10.74 -9.53
C THR A 60 4.08 -9.77 -9.18
N ASP A 61 5.15 -9.67 -9.99
CA ASP A 61 6.30 -8.79 -9.73
C ASP A 61 6.07 -7.35 -10.19
N GLN A 62 5.00 -6.73 -9.70
CA GLN A 62 4.55 -5.39 -10.10
C GLN A 62 3.96 -4.62 -8.93
N GLY A 63 4.13 -3.30 -8.92
CA GLY A 63 3.59 -2.40 -7.89
C GLY A 63 2.06 -2.41 -7.76
N HIS A 64 1.35 -2.95 -8.75
CA HIS A 64 -0.09 -3.27 -8.67
C HIS A 64 -0.39 -4.35 -7.62
N TYR A 65 0.50 -5.33 -7.49
CA TYR A 65 0.30 -6.49 -6.64
C TYR A 65 0.66 -6.16 -5.20
N ALA A 66 -0.32 -6.18 -4.30
CA ALA A 66 -0.16 -5.69 -2.94
C ALA A 66 1.02 -6.34 -2.20
N THR A 67 1.17 -7.66 -2.26
CA THR A 67 2.25 -8.35 -1.56
C THR A 67 3.62 -8.17 -2.22
N TYR A 68 3.71 -7.76 -3.49
CA TYR A 68 5.00 -7.47 -4.12
C TYR A 68 5.78 -6.37 -3.39
N TRP A 69 5.07 -5.45 -2.72
CA TRP A 69 5.67 -4.43 -1.87
C TRP A 69 6.50 -5.01 -0.72
N GLN A 70 6.14 -6.21 -0.23
CA GLN A 70 6.98 -6.95 0.72
C GLN A 70 8.30 -7.39 0.06
N LYS A 71 8.25 -7.99 -1.13
CA LYS A 71 9.45 -8.41 -1.88
C LYS A 71 10.34 -7.21 -2.22
N TRP A 72 9.75 -6.15 -2.78
CA TRP A 72 10.45 -4.90 -3.09
C TRP A 72 11.07 -4.27 -1.83
N GLY A 73 10.32 -4.20 -0.73
CA GLY A 73 10.79 -3.66 0.54
C GLY A 73 11.98 -4.44 1.09
N LYS A 74 11.95 -5.77 1.02
CA LYS A 74 13.08 -6.63 1.43
C LYS A 74 14.31 -6.39 0.55
N ALA A 75 14.14 -6.38 -0.77
CA ALA A 75 15.23 -6.13 -1.72
C ALA A 75 15.89 -4.76 -1.54
N ASN A 76 15.14 -3.76 -1.07
CA ASN A 76 15.62 -2.40 -0.87
C ASN A 76 15.96 -2.06 0.60
N LYS A 77 15.98 -3.06 1.51
CA LYS A 77 16.23 -2.87 2.95
C LYS A 77 15.26 -1.86 3.61
N ARG A 78 14.01 -1.81 3.14
CA ARG A 78 12.93 -0.95 3.67
C ARG A 78 11.79 -1.71 4.33
N TRP A 79 11.85 -3.05 4.33
CA TRP A 79 10.84 -3.89 4.95
C TRP A 79 10.98 -3.93 6.48
N ARG A 80 9.87 -3.71 7.19
CA ARG A 80 9.77 -3.77 8.65
C ARG A 80 8.68 -4.80 9.02
N PRO A 81 9.02 -5.98 9.57
CA PRO A 81 8.02 -6.97 9.97
C PRO A 81 7.01 -6.42 10.98
N ILE A 82 5.75 -6.83 10.88
CA ILE A 82 4.66 -6.34 11.75
C ILE A 82 4.98 -6.51 13.25
N SER A 83 5.69 -7.59 13.61
CA SER A 83 6.09 -7.91 14.98
C SER A 83 7.01 -6.88 15.61
N LYS A 84 7.79 -6.14 14.80
CA LYS A 84 8.71 -5.10 15.28
C LYS A 84 7.98 -3.81 15.64
N ARG A 85 6.75 -3.59 15.16
CA ARG A 85 5.96 -2.37 15.38
C ARG A 85 6.72 -1.07 15.07
N GLN A 86 7.66 -1.15 14.15
CA GLN A 86 8.40 -0.01 13.62
C GLN A 86 7.65 0.47 12.39
N VAL A 87 7.00 1.62 12.52
CA VAL A 87 6.21 2.23 11.47
C VAL A 87 6.16 3.73 11.67
N GLU A 88 6.20 4.46 10.56
CA GLU A 88 6.15 5.91 10.51
C GLU A 88 5.02 6.37 9.59
N LYS A 89 4.65 7.65 9.71
CA LYS A 89 3.76 8.29 8.73
C LYS A 89 4.45 8.26 7.36
N GLY A 90 3.71 7.83 6.34
CA GLY A 90 4.20 7.67 4.97
C GLY A 90 4.58 6.23 4.61
N ASP A 91 4.83 5.36 5.59
CA ASP A 91 5.03 3.93 5.34
C ASP A 91 3.78 3.32 4.69
N ALA A 92 3.98 2.32 3.83
CA ALA A 92 2.88 1.48 3.37
C ALA A 92 2.72 0.25 4.27
N VAL A 93 1.49 -0.11 4.61
CA VAL A 93 1.14 -1.35 5.32
C VAL A 93 0.73 -2.42 4.31
N VAL A 94 1.34 -3.60 4.39
CA VAL A 94 1.05 -4.74 3.49
C VAL A 94 0.25 -5.80 4.24
N TYR A 95 -0.90 -6.18 3.68
CA TYR A 95 -1.78 -7.24 4.16
C TYR A 95 -1.59 -8.49 3.31
N GLY A 96 -1.16 -9.60 3.93
CA GLY A 96 -0.75 -10.84 3.26
C GLY A 96 0.76 -10.99 3.08
N ASN A 97 1.22 -12.18 2.69
CA ASN A 97 2.64 -12.46 2.42
C ASN A 97 2.87 -12.74 0.94
N TYR A 98 3.98 -12.30 0.37
CA TYR A 98 4.31 -12.58 -1.02
C TYR A 98 4.67 -14.07 -1.23
N PRO A 99 4.18 -14.74 -2.29
CA PRO A 99 3.27 -14.26 -3.34
C PRO A 99 1.80 -14.69 -3.09
N GLN A 100 1.06 -13.94 -2.28
CA GLN A 100 -0.37 -14.16 -2.04
C GLN A 100 -1.23 -13.20 -2.86
N SER A 101 -2.27 -13.74 -3.50
CA SER A 101 -3.22 -13.02 -4.36
C SER A 101 -4.31 -12.31 -3.56
N ILE A 102 -4.84 -12.96 -2.51
CA ILE A 102 -5.83 -12.37 -1.61
C ILE A 102 -5.08 -11.47 -0.62
N ALA A 103 -4.87 -10.21 -1.01
CA ALA A 103 -4.02 -9.28 -0.29
C ALA A 103 -4.49 -7.83 -0.44
N HIS A 104 -3.93 -6.95 0.37
CA HIS A 104 -4.21 -5.52 0.28
C HIS A 104 -3.01 -4.68 0.70
N ILE A 105 -3.07 -3.37 0.43
CA ILE A 105 -2.03 -2.43 0.83
C ILE A 105 -2.64 -1.04 1.06
N GLY A 106 -2.11 -0.32 2.05
CA GLY A 106 -2.54 1.02 2.43
C GLY A 106 -1.37 1.92 2.79
N VAL A 107 -1.60 3.24 2.85
CA VAL A 107 -0.61 4.21 3.34
C VAL A 107 -0.93 4.56 4.79
N VAL A 108 0.07 4.55 5.67
CA VAL A 108 -0.05 5.00 7.06
C VAL A 108 0.00 6.54 7.08
N VAL A 109 -1.06 7.16 7.58
CA VAL A 109 -1.18 8.63 7.64
C VAL A 109 -0.99 9.21 9.03
N ALA A 110 -1.10 8.37 10.06
CA ALA A 110 -0.79 8.73 11.44
C ALA A 110 -0.41 7.50 12.27
N VAL A 111 0.43 7.71 13.28
CA VAL A 111 0.87 6.69 14.24
C VAL A 111 0.54 7.14 15.66
N LYS A 112 0.09 6.22 16.51
CA LYS A 112 -0.13 6.47 17.95
C LYS A 112 0.85 5.63 18.76
N LYS A 113 1.55 6.27 19.69
CA LYS A 113 2.52 5.62 20.60
C LYS A 113 1.93 5.47 22.00
N ASP A 114 2.39 4.45 22.74
CA ASP A 114 2.14 4.34 24.19
C ASP A 114 3.11 5.24 24.99
N SER A 115 2.94 5.28 26.32
CA SER A 115 3.81 6.05 27.23
C SER A 115 5.28 5.62 27.19
N ARG A 116 5.59 4.44 26.66
CA ARG A 116 6.95 3.91 26.47
C ARG A 116 7.47 4.17 25.05
N GLY A 117 6.76 4.98 24.26
CA GLY A 117 7.14 5.33 22.89
C GLY A 117 6.89 4.24 21.83
N ARG A 118 6.27 3.11 22.19
CA ARG A 118 6.01 2.01 21.25
C ARG A 118 4.79 2.31 20.41
N VAL A 119 4.85 2.10 19.10
CA VAL A 119 3.68 2.27 18.24
C VAL A 119 2.64 1.19 18.57
N THR A 120 1.41 1.63 18.85
CA THR A 120 0.30 0.75 19.21
C THR A 120 -0.80 0.73 18.15
N HIS A 121 -1.06 1.88 17.52
CA HIS A 121 -2.11 2.04 16.53
C HIS A 121 -1.65 2.86 15.34
N VAL A 122 -2.33 2.67 14.22
CA VAL A 122 -2.14 3.44 12.99
C VAL A 122 -3.49 3.90 12.44
N LYS A 123 -3.50 5.04 11.76
CA LYS A 123 -4.53 5.40 10.78
C LYS A 123 -3.97 5.15 9.39
N THR A 124 -4.81 4.66 8.49
CA THR A 124 -4.41 4.41 7.10
C THR A 124 -5.38 5.04 6.12
N VAL A 125 -4.89 5.32 4.93
CA VAL A 125 -5.72 5.59 3.76
C VAL A 125 -5.42 4.51 2.73
N GLU A 126 -6.46 3.87 2.22
CA GLU A 126 -6.35 2.68 1.37
C GLU A 126 -7.19 2.85 0.12
N GLY A 127 -6.59 2.54 -1.03
CA GLY A 127 -7.29 2.54 -2.32
C GLY A 127 -7.95 1.19 -2.59
N ASN A 128 -9.04 1.19 -3.35
CA ASN A 128 -9.84 0.01 -3.69
C ASN A 128 -10.40 -0.75 -2.47
N ALA A 129 -10.68 -0.02 -1.40
CA ALA A 129 -11.36 -0.52 -0.22
C ALA A 129 -12.87 -0.28 -0.41
N GLY A 130 -13.55 -1.24 -1.04
CA GLY A 130 -14.95 -1.09 -1.48
C GLY A 130 -15.10 -0.10 -2.64
N ASP A 131 -14.25 -0.25 -3.67
CA ASP A 131 -14.23 0.57 -4.89
C ASP A 131 -14.02 2.09 -4.67
N LYS A 132 -13.39 2.45 -3.55
CA LYS A 132 -13.12 3.84 -3.16
C LYS A 132 -11.79 3.99 -2.42
N VAL A 133 -11.36 5.24 -2.28
CA VAL A 133 -10.34 5.60 -1.30
C VAL A 133 -11.01 5.71 0.07
N THR A 134 -10.58 4.88 1.01
CA THR A 134 -11.13 4.85 2.37
C THR A 134 -10.08 5.27 3.38
N SER A 135 -10.43 6.23 4.24
CA SER A 135 -9.66 6.54 5.44
C SER A 135 -10.14 5.66 6.59
N PHE A 136 -9.25 4.85 7.14
CA PHE A 136 -9.53 4.05 8.32
C PHE A 136 -9.13 4.81 9.59
N THR A 137 -9.99 4.71 10.60
CA THR A 137 -9.74 5.20 11.96
C THR A 137 -8.59 4.42 12.63
N TRP A 138 -8.25 4.77 13.88
CA TRP A 138 -7.21 4.13 14.67
C TRP A 138 -7.45 2.62 14.78
N ARG A 139 -6.51 1.82 14.26
CA ARG A 139 -6.52 0.36 14.38
C ARG A 139 -5.25 -0.11 15.07
N LYS A 140 -5.39 -1.09 15.95
CA LYS A 140 -4.26 -1.69 16.70
C LYS A 140 -3.38 -2.47 15.73
N ILE A 141 -2.06 -2.26 15.78
CA ILE A 141 -1.11 -2.88 14.83
C ILE A 141 -1.26 -4.40 14.77
N GLY A 142 -1.40 -5.06 15.92
CA GLY A 142 -1.51 -6.53 16.00
C GLY A 142 -2.82 -7.11 15.45
N SER A 143 -3.82 -6.29 15.15
CA SER A 143 -5.12 -6.71 14.62
C SER A 143 -5.40 -6.15 13.22
N LEU A 144 -4.39 -5.60 12.55
CA LEU A 144 -4.54 -5.08 11.20
C LEU A 144 -4.83 -6.24 10.23
N SER A 145 -5.96 -6.16 9.56
CA SER A 145 -6.36 -7.08 8.50
C SER A 145 -7.12 -6.34 7.40
N ALA A 146 -7.06 -6.88 6.19
CA ALA A 146 -7.82 -6.41 5.03
C ALA A 146 -7.98 -7.57 4.04
N ARG A 147 -9.16 -7.66 3.39
CA ARG A 147 -9.51 -8.73 2.45
C ARG A 147 -9.22 -10.15 2.99
N GLY A 148 -9.49 -10.41 4.27
CA GLY A 148 -9.22 -11.71 4.90
C GLY A 148 -7.75 -12.00 5.24
N ALA A 149 -6.81 -11.13 4.87
CA ALA A 149 -5.39 -11.28 5.17
C ALA A 149 -4.96 -10.39 6.35
N LYS A 150 -4.11 -10.92 7.23
CA LYS A 150 -3.45 -10.14 8.29
C LYS A 150 -2.30 -9.30 7.72
N ALA A 151 -2.01 -8.16 8.35
CA ALA A 151 -0.83 -7.35 8.03
C ALA A 151 0.45 -8.16 8.29
N SER A 152 1.33 -8.24 7.30
CA SER A 152 2.63 -8.91 7.41
C SER A 152 3.74 -7.94 7.81
N GLY A 153 3.58 -6.65 7.51
CA GLY A 153 4.52 -5.61 7.90
C GLY A 153 4.32 -4.31 7.17
N PHE A 154 5.33 -3.46 7.31
CA PHE A 154 5.39 -2.13 6.72
C PHE A 154 6.57 -2.04 5.76
N VAL A 155 6.46 -1.13 4.81
CA VAL A 155 7.55 -0.78 3.92
C VAL A 155 7.67 0.74 3.85
N SER A 156 8.90 1.24 4.02
CA SER A 156 9.16 2.68 4.01
C SER A 156 9.48 3.20 2.62
N PRO A 157 9.03 4.42 2.27
CA PRO A 157 9.47 5.06 1.04
C PRO A 157 10.97 5.36 1.07
N VAL A 158 11.56 5.54 -0.10
CA VAL A 158 12.90 6.15 -0.22
C VAL A 158 12.68 7.65 -0.45
N ALA A 159 13.06 8.48 0.52
CA ALA A 159 13.07 9.94 0.39
C ALA A 159 14.43 10.41 -0.15
N MET A 160 14.48 11.66 -0.62
CA MET A 160 15.75 12.38 -0.88
C MET A 160 16.53 12.58 0.42
#